data_AF-A0A2G9P3G5-F1
#
_entry.id   AF-A0A2G9P3G5-F1
#
_cell.length_a   1.000
_cell.length_b   1.000
_cell.length_c   1.000
_cell.angle_alpha   90.00
_cell.angle_beta   90.00
_cell.angle_gamma   90.00
#
_symmetry.space_group_name_H-M   'P 1'
#
loop_
_entity.id
_entity.type
_entity.pdbx_description
1 polymer ?
#
loop_
_entity_poly.entity_id
_entity_poly.type
_entity_poly.pdbx_seq_one_letter_code
_entity_poly.pdbx_strand_id
1 'polypeptide(L)'
;MDPLIRMKEARLKGLIPDDVYDLVVKRFPMAVEGINRIEKASGIRYPTAYVDPAIVISSPNPNSYEFGILFARTIPVFFDDKFHVVIQISAPLIAYGLKGTIHAILAHEFLHFLELTRK
;
A
#
# COMPACT_ATOMS: atom_id res chain seq x y z
N MET A 1 -14.19 -2.70 2.65
CA MET A 1 -13.82 -2.53 1.23
C MET A 1 -12.86 -3.66 0.87
N ASP A 2 -12.96 -4.24 -0.33
CA ASP A 2 -12.02 -5.27 -0.79
C ASP A 2 -10.66 -4.61 -1.12
N PRO A 3 -9.57 -4.92 -0.38
CA PRO A 3 -8.26 -4.31 -0.60
C PRO A 3 -7.66 -4.62 -1.98
N LEU A 4 -8.15 -5.66 -2.66
CA LEU A 4 -7.63 -6.12 -3.95
C LEU A 4 -8.51 -5.72 -5.14
N ILE A 5 -9.51 -4.85 -4.95
CA ILE A 5 -10.43 -4.46 -6.02
C ILE A 5 -9.70 -3.91 -7.26
N ARG A 6 -8.68 -3.07 -7.07
CA ARG A 6 -7.88 -2.52 -8.18
C ARG A 6 -7.07 -3.58 -8.91
N MET A 7 -6.60 -4.61 -8.21
CA MET A 7 -5.93 -5.76 -8.81
C MET A 7 -6.88 -6.56 -9.71
N LYS A 8 -8.11 -6.79 -9.23
CA LYS A 8 -9.15 -7.49 -10.01
C LYS A 8 -9.50 -6.72 -11.28
N GLU A 9 -9.69 -5.41 -11.17
CA GLU A 9 -9.97 -4.55 -12.33
C GLU A 9 -8.81 -4.52 -13.32
N ALA A 10 -7.56 -4.42 -12.84
CA ALA A 10 -6.38 -4.42 -13.70
C ALA A 10 -6.23 -5.74 -14.47
N ARG A 11 -6.48 -6.88 -13.81
CA ARG A 11 -6.50 -8.20 -14.46
C ARG A 11 -7.59 -8.26 -15.53
N LEU A 12 -8.82 -7.86 -15.21
CA LEU A 12 -9.95 -7.87 -16.17
C LEU A 12 -9.71 -6.98 -17.40
N LYS A 13 -8.96 -5.89 -17.22
CA LYS A 13 -8.56 -4.98 -18.31
C LYS A 13 -7.31 -5.43 -19.07
N GLY A 14 -6.69 -6.57 -18.71
CA GLY A 14 -5.46 -7.07 -19.32
C GLY A 14 -4.23 -6.21 -19.03
N LEU A 15 -4.25 -5.38 -17.99
CA LEU A 15 -3.13 -4.50 -17.61
C LEU A 15 -2.04 -5.25 -16.83
N ILE A 16 -2.41 -6.38 -16.21
CA ILE A 16 -1.48 -7.25 -15.51
C ILE A 16 -1.67 -8.70 -15.98
N PRO A 17 -0.59 -9.47 -16.15
CA PRO A 17 -0.66 -10.91 -16.40
C PRO A 17 -1.37 -11.68 -15.27
N ASP A 18 -2.00 -12.81 -15.61
CA ASP A 18 -2.71 -13.66 -14.65
C ASP A 18 -1.77 -14.24 -13.58
N ASP A 19 -0.56 -14.65 -13.95
CA ASP A 19 0.44 -15.19 -13.03
C ASP A 19 0.91 -14.14 -12.01
N VAL A 20 1.05 -12.88 -12.42
CA VAL A 20 1.36 -11.76 -11.52
C VAL A 20 0.20 -11.49 -10.56
N TYR A 21 -1.04 -11.49 -11.05
CA TYR A 21 -2.22 -11.35 -10.18
C TYR A 21 -2.29 -12.47 -9.15
N ASP A 22 -2.14 -13.73 -9.58
CA ASP A 22 -2.20 -14.90 -8.71
C ASP A 22 -1.07 -14.88 -7.66
N LEU A 23 0.13 -14.44 -8.06
CA LEU A 23 1.25 -14.23 -7.14
C LEU A 23 0.94 -13.19 -6.06
N VAL A 24 0.36 -12.05 -6.43
CA VAL A 24 -0.04 -11.00 -5.47
C VAL A 24 -1.10 -11.54 -4.51
N VAL A 25 -2.14 -12.20 -5.01
CA VAL A 25 -3.20 -12.79 -4.17
C VAL A 25 -2.62 -13.82 -3.20
N LYS A 26 -1.76 -14.71 -3.69
CA LYS A 26 -1.10 -15.74 -2.87
C LYS A 26 -0.25 -15.14 -1.74
N ARG A 27 0.39 -13.99 -1.99
CA ARG A 27 1.31 -13.35 -1.03
C ARG A 27 0.65 -12.28 -0.17
N PHE A 28 -0.53 -11.79 -0.55
CA PHE A 28 -1.28 -10.78 0.19
C PHE A 28 -1.48 -11.09 1.69
N PRO A 29 -1.67 -12.35 2.12
CA PRO A 29 -1.71 -12.68 3.56
C PRO A 29 -0.51 -12.18 4.36
N MET A 30 0.68 -12.03 3.75
CA MET A 30 1.85 -11.46 4.43
C MET A 30 1.62 -10.00 4.85
N ALA A 31 0.92 -9.21 4.04
CA ALA A 31 0.57 -7.83 4.39
C ALA A 31 -0.50 -7.79 5.50
N VAL A 32 -1.50 -8.67 5.42
CA VAL A 32 -2.53 -8.81 6.47
C VAL A 32 -1.90 -9.17 7.81
N GLU A 33 -0.97 -10.13 7.82
CA GLU A 33 -0.19 -10.46 9.02
C GLU A 33 0.61 -9.28 9.56
N GLY A 34 1.25 -8.51 8.67
CA GLY A 34 1.97 -7.28 9.03
C GLY A 34 1.07 -6.26 9.71
N ILE A 35 -0.09 -5.97 9.11
CA ILE A 35 -1.12 -5.08 9.66
C ILE A 35 -1.60 -5.57 11.03
N ASN A 36 -1.99 -6.83 11.15
CA ASN A 36 -2.48 -7.40 12.41
C ASN A 36 -1.43 -7.31 13.54
N ARG A 37 -0.14 -7.49 13.20
CA ARG A 37 0.96 -7.33 14.17
C ARG A 37 1.09 -5.88 14.64
N ILE A 38 0.95 -4.91 13.73
CA ILE A 38 1.01 -3.48 14.05
C ILE A 38 -0.17 -3.08 14.94
N GLU A 39 -1.38 -3.49 14.59
CA GLU A 39 -2.58 -3.22 15.40
C GLU A 39 -2.46 -3.84 16.80
N LYS A 40 -2.02 -5.10 16.89
CA LYS A 40 -1.82 -5.78 18.18
C LYS A 40 -0.75 -5.10 19.04
N ALA A 41 0.33 -4.61 18.44
CA ALA A 41 1.42 -3.96 19.17
C ALA A 41 1.09 -2.53 19.60
N SER A 42 0.35 -1.79 18.77
CA SER A 42 0.02 -0.38 19.02
C SER A 42 -1.28 -0.18 19.80
N GLY A 43 -2.19 -1.15 19.78
CA GLY A 43 -3.55 -0.98 20.31
C GLY A 43 -4.43 -0.05 19.47
N ILE A 44 -3.97 0.36 18.28
CA ILE A 44 -4.65 1.29 17.37
C ILE A 44 -4.99 0.54 16.08
N ARG A 45 -6.19 0.82 15.52
CA ARG A 45 -6.57 0.26 14.23
C ARG A 45 -5.73 0.85 13.10
N TYR A 46 -5.27 -0.03 12.21
CA TYR A 46 -4.55 0.36 11.02
C TYR A 46 -5.53 1.09 10.07
N PRO A 47 -5.09 2.16 9.39
CA PRO A 47 -5.93 2.86 8.44
C PRO A 47 -6.32 1.94 7.27
N THR A 48 -7.36 2.31 6.53
CA THR A 48 -7.78 1.50 5.37
C THR A 48 -6.61 1.38 4.39
N ALA A 49 -6.32 0.16 3.94
CA ALA A 49 -5.25 -0.11 2.99
C ALA A 49 -5.77 -0.87 1.76
N TYR A 50 -5.18 -0.58 0.60
CA TYR A 50 -5.48 -1.29 -0.66
C TYR A 50 -4.21 -1.53 -1.47
N VAL A 51 -4.27 -2.52 -2.36
CA VAL A 51 -3.19 -2.85 -3.28
C VAL A 51 -3.45 -2.18 -4.63
N ASP A 52 -2.50 -1.36 -5.07
CA ASP A 52 -2.49 -0.76 -6.39
C ASP A 52 -1.62 -1.58 -7.35
N PRO A 53 -2.08 -1.89 -8.58
CA PRO A 53 -1.31 -2.69 -9.53
C PRO A 53 -0.01 -2.03 -9.96
N ALA A 54 0.07 -0.70 -9.93
CA ALA A 54 1.23 0.04 -10.39
C ALA A 54 2.21 0.37 -9.26
N ILE A 55 3.46 0.59 -9.66
CA ILE A 55 4.45 1.24 -8.81
C ILE A 55 4.47 2.73 -9.11
N VAL A 56 4.63 3.54 -8.07
CA VAL A 56 4.64 5.00 -8.22
C VAL A 56 6.07 5.49 -8.28
N ILE A 57 6.36 6.31 -9.28
CA ILE A 57 7.64 6.98 -9.44
C ILE A 57 7.44 8.46 -9.06
N SER A 58 8.31 8.95 -8.19
CA SER A 58 8.37 10.35 -7.80
C SER A 58 9.64 10.99 -8.36
N SER A 59 9.56 12.26 -8.73
CA SER A 59 10.69 13.04 -9.20
C SER A 59 10.55 14.47 -8.67
N PRO A 60 11.65 15.13 -8.25
CA PRO A 60 11.58 16.50 -7.75
C PRO A 60 11.13 17.49 -8.81
N ASN A 61 11.39 17.21 -10.10
CA ASN A 61 10.90 17.99 -11.23
C ASN A 61 10.86 17.13 -12.51
N PRO A 62 10.05 17.48 -13.53
CA PRO A 62 9.86 16.66 -14.73
C PRO A 62 11.14 16.37 -15.56
N ASN A 63 12.18 17.19 -15.40
CA ASN A 63 13.44 17.07 -16.14
C ASN A 63 14.58 16.48 -15.30
N SER A 64 14.29 16.00 -14.09
CA SER A 64 15.28 15.38 -13.23
C SER A 64 15.49 13.92 -13.61
N TYR A 65 16.74 13.48 -13.59
CA TYR A 65 17.10 12.06 -13.69
C TYR A 65 17.06 11.35 -12.33
N GLU A 66 16.72 12.08 -11.26
CA GLU A 66 16.52 11.53 -9.92
C GLU A 66 15.08 11.06 -9.76
N PHE A 67 14.93 9.77 -9.46
CA PHE A 67 13.63 9.13 -9.27
C PHE A 67 13.58 8.37 -7.94
N GLY A 68 12.51 8.60 -7.18
CA GLY A 68 12.17 7.83 -5.99
C GLY A 68 11.08 6.82 -6.32
N ILE A 69 11.32 5.55 -6.04
CA ILE A 69 10.31 4.49 -6.18
C ILE A 69 9.53 4.39 -4.87
N LEU A 70 8.21 4.58 -4.94
CA LEU A 70 7.32 4.53 -3.78
C LEU A 70 6.58 3.19 -3.77
N PHE A 71 7.00 2.30 -2.88
CA PHE A 71 6.40 0.97 -2.72
C PHE A 71 5.11 0.96 -1.90
N ALA A 72 4.93 1.96 -1.04
CA ALA A 72 3.69 2.25 -0.36
C ALA A 72 3.59 3.77 -0.13
N ARG A 73 2.38 4.27 0.12
CA ARG A 73 2.12 5.69 0.38
C ARG A 73 0.96 5.88 1.34
N THR A 74 1.14 6.78 2.28
CA THR A 74 0.09 7.30 3.16
C THR A 74 -0.58 8.51 2.51
N ILE A 75 -1.84 8.34 2.09
CA ILE A 75 -2.59 9.33 1.30
C ILE A 75 -3.69 9.94 2.18
N PRO A 76 -3.61 11.23 2.53
CA PRO A 76 -4.73 11.95 3.12
C PRO A 76 -5.83 12.16 2.07
N VAL A 77 -7.07 11.85 2.43
CA VAL A 77 -8.25 12.05 1.57
C VAL A 77 -9.35 12.75 2.37
N PHE A 78 -10.06 13.66 1.72
CA PHE A 78 -11.27 14.27 2.25
C PHE A 78 -12.47 13.64 1.56
N PHE A 79 -13.37 13.04 2.33
CA PHE A 79 -14.60 12.44 1.84
C PHE A 79 -15.74 12.80 2.79
N ASP A 80 -16.86 13.30 2.26
CA ASP A 80 -17.99 13.82 3.04
C ASP A 80 -17.57 14.77 4.18
N ASP A 81 -16.70 15.75 3.86
CA ASP A 81 -16.12 16.72 4.80
C ASP A 81 -15.35 16.11 5.99
N LYS A 82 -15.01 14.82 5.92
CA LYS A 82 -14.21 14.12 6.92
C LYS A 82 -12.81 13.82 6.38
N PHE A 83 -11.82 14.09 7.24
CA PHE A 83 -10.45 13.70 6.99
C PHE A 83 -10.27 12.20 7.22
N HIS A 84 -9.74 11.53 6.22
CA HIS A 84 -9.40 10.12 6.25
C HIS A 84 -7.96 9.93 5.77
N VAL A 85 -7.33 8.86 6.24
CA VAL A 85 -6.01 8.44 5.76
C VAL A 85 -6.14 7.05 5.18
N VAL A 86 -5.59 6.86 3.97
CA VAL A 86 -5.59 5.59 3.25
C VAL A 86 -4.16 5.22 2.91
N ILE A 87 -3.78 3.96 3.16
CA ILE A 87 -2.46 3.45 2.78
C ILE A 87 -2.57 2.70 1.44
N GLN A 88 -1.91 3.22 0.42
CA GLN A 88 -1.75 2.54 -0.85
C GLN A 88 -0.51 1.66 -0.79
N ILE A 89 -0.64 0.39 -1.13
CA ILE A 89 0.46 -0.57 -1.20
C ILE A 89 0.65 -0.98 -2.66
N SER A 90 1.85 -0.92 -3.19
CA SER A 90 2.10 -1.35 -4.58
C SER A 90 2.08 -2.89 -4.69
N ALA A 91 1.51 -3.40 -5.77
CA ALA A 91 1.49 -4.84 -6.06
C ALA A 91 2.90 -5.44 -6.18
N PRO A 92 3.92 -4.77 -6.77
CA PRO A 92 5.29 -5.26 -6.76
C PRO A 92 5.87 -5.49 -5.36
N LEU A 93 5.51 -4.66 -4.37
CA LEU A 93 5.94 -4.88 -2.99
C LEU A 93 5.41 -6.22 -2.46
N ILE A 94 4.13 -6.51 -2.69
CA ILE A 94 3.49 -7.76 -2.25
C ILE A 94 4.03 -8.96 -3.02
N ALA A 95 4.16 -8.82 -4.33
CA ALA A 95 4.57 -9.89 -5.24
C ALA A 95 6.02 -10.33 -5.02
N TYR A 96 6.92 -9.40 -4.71
CA TYR A 96 8.37 -9.64 -4.74
C TYR A 96 9.10 -9.29 -3.44
N GLY A 97 8.54 -8.43 -2.59
CA GLY A 97 9.17 -8.02 -1.34
C GLY A 97 9.30 -9.16 -0.33
N LEU A 98 10.39 -9.22 0.44
CA LEU A 98 10.51 -10.17 1.54
C LEU A 98 9.46 -9.88 2.62
N LYS A 99 9.01 -10.90 3.35
CA LYS A 99 8.02 -10.74 4.43
C LYS A 99 8.43 -9.63 5.42
N GLY A 100 9.69 -9.64 5.86
CA GLY A 100 10.25 -8.61 6.75
C GLY A 100 10.18 -7.20 6.13
N THR A 101 10.47 -7.07 4.84
CA THR A 101 10.40 -5.79 4.11
C THR A 101 8.96 -5.27 4.01
N ILE A 102 8.00 -6.14 3.67
CA ILE A 102 6.57 -5.78 3.63
C ILE A 102 6.14 -5.25 5.00
N HIS A 103 6.47 -5.97 6.07
CA HIS A 103 6.11 -5.56 7.43
C HIS A 103 6.76 -4.24 7.84
N ALA A 104 8.04 -4.05 7.51
CA ALA A 104 8.77 -2.81 7.83
C ALA A 104 8.17 -1.60 7.12
N ILE A 105 7.82 -1.74 5.84
CA ILE A 105 7.17 -0.66 5.07
C ILE A 105 5.78 -0.38 5.64
N LEU A 106 4.98 -1.40 5.95
CA LEU A 106 3.66 -1.19 6.58
C LEU A 106 3.75 -0.46 7.93
N ALA A 107 4.77 -0.79 8.73
CA ALA A 107 5.02 -0.10 9.99
C ALA A 107 5.48 1.36 9.76
N HIS A 108 6.30 1.60 8.74
CA HIS A 108 6.72 2.95 8.36
C HIS A 108 5.53 3.82 7.94
N GLU A 109 4.66 3.33 7.06
CA GLU A 109 3.44 4.04 6.66
C GLU A 109 2.47 4.27 7.83
N PHE A 110 2.41 3.32 8.77
CA PHE A 110 1.63 3.50 10.00
C PHE A 110 2.14 4.67 10.85
N LEU A 111 3.46 4.88 10.93
CA LEU A 111 4.01 6.02 11.64
C LEU A 111 3.61 7.35 10.98
N HIS A 112 3.64 7.42 9.65
CA HIS A 112 3.14 8.59 8.90
C HIS A 112 1.66 8.85 9.18
N PHE A 113 0.84 7.80 9.22
CA PHE A 113 -0.56 7.90 9.62
C PHE A 113 -0.71 8.49 11.03
N LEU A 114 0.04 7.99 12.02
CA LEU A 114 -0.01 8.54 13.38
C LEU A 114 0.39 10.01 13.40
N GLU A 115 1.43 10.40 12.65
CA GLU A 115 1.86 11.81 12.55
C GLU A 115 0.75 12.70 11.99
N LEU A 116 0.06 12.26 10.94
CA LEU A 116 -1.05 13.00 10.32
C LEU A 116 -2.26 13.14 11.25
N THR A 117 -2.53 12.15 12.09
CA THR A 117 -3.68 12.18 13.03
C THR A 117 -3.41 12.86 14.36
N ARG A 118 -2.14 13.10 14.70
CA ARG A 118 -1.75 13.79 15.95
C ARG A 118 -1.81 15.32 15.84
N LYS A 119 -1.90 15.86 14.62
CA LYS A 119 -2.11 17.28 14.35
C LYS A 119 -3.59 17.56 14.13
#